data_AF-A0A1H1VH88-F1
#
_entry.id   AF-A0A1H1VH88-F1
#
_cell.length_a   1.000
_cell.length_b   1.000
_cell.length_c   1.000
_cell.angle_alpha   90.00
_cell.angle_beta   90.00
_cell.angle_gamma   90.00
#
_symmetry.space_group_name_H-M   'P 1'
#
loop_
_entity.id
_entity.type
_entity.pdbx_description
1 polymer ?
#
loop_
_entity_poly.entity_id
_entity_poly.type
_entity_poly.pdbx_seq_one_letter_code
_entity_poly.pdbx_strand_id
1 'polypeptide(L)' 'MAVQATIEIDDDRWAKRPYGVKFDDPDCDSRFGRNGFTSRGPCHDLIEQAKAAGFDVAEVLERFY' A
#
# COMPACT_ATOMS: atom_id res chain seq x y z
N MET A 1 7.70 13.72 8.92
CA MET A 1 6.31 13.86 8.45
C MET A 1 5.69 12.50 8.56
N ALA A 2 4.45 12.42 9.05
CA ALA A 2 3.73 11.17 9.05
C ALA A 2 3.43 10.79 7.59
N VAL A 3 3.82 9.59 7.19
CA VAL A 3 3.55 9.01 5.87
C VAL A 3 2.16 8.39 5.90
N GLN A 4 1.36 8.67 4.88
CA GLN A 4 0.07 8.05 4.65
C GLN A 4 0.23 6.92 3.62
N ALA A 5 -0.14 5.70 4.02
CA ALA A 5 -0.26 4.57 3.11
C ALA A 5 -1.69 4.46 2.56
N THR A 6 -1.82 4.17 1.28
CA THR A 6 -3.11 3.93 0.62
C THR A 6 -3.09 2.55 -0.02
N ILE A 7 -3.98 1.66 0.44
CA ILE A 7 -4.25 0.38 -0.19
C ILE A 7 -5.25 0.63 -1.32
N GLU A 8 -4.79 0.45 -2.54
CA GLU A 8 -5.57 0.53 -3.77
C GLU A 8 -6.30 -0.81 -3.98
N ILE A 9 -7.64 -0.77 -4.12
CA ILE A 9 -8.50 -1.94 -4.32
C ILE A 9 -9.33 -1.75 -5.59
N ASP A 10 -9.05 -2.55 -6.60
CA ASP A 10 -9.84 -2.68 -7.82
C ASP A 10 -11.08 -3.53 -7.50
N ASP A 11 -12.27 -2.91 -7.57
CA ASP A 11 -13.55 -3.60 -7.28
C ASP A 11 -14.10 -4.34 -8.52
N ASP A 12 -13.36 -4.37 -9.63
CA ASP A 12 -13.72 -5.20 -10.78
C ASP A 12 -13.67 -6.69 -10.38
N ARG A 13 -14.82 -7.35 -10.49
CA ARG A 13 -14.98 -8.80 -10.24
C ARG A 13 -14.05 -9.68 -11.08
N TRP A 14 -13.48 -9.16 -12.17
CA TRP A 14 -12.55 -9.87 -13.03
C TRP A 14 -11.08 -9.55 -12.78
N ALA A 15 -10.79 -8.60 -11.89
CA ALA A 15 -9.42 -8.22 -11.55
C ALA A 15 -8.69 -9.39 -10.88
N LYS A 16 -7.65 -9.90 -11.55
CA LYS A 16 -6.81 -10.99 -11.01
C LYS A 16 -5.93 -10.53 -9.85
N ARG A 17 -5.61 -9.24 -9.81
CA ARG A 17 -4.72 -8.61 -8.83
C ARG A 17 -5.32 -7.29 -8.36
N PRO A 18 -6.42 -7.36 -7.58
CA PRO A 18 -7.16 -6.16 -7.27
C PRO A 18 -6.46 -5.27 -6.24
N TYR A 19 -5.34 -5.69 -5.66
CA TYR A 19 -4.73 -4.95 -4.56
C TYR A 19 -3.40 -4.28 -4.94
N GLY A 20 -3.17 -3.10 -4.38
CA GLY A 20 -1.95 -2.31 -4.49
C GLY A 20 -1.70 -1.48 -3.24
N VAL A 21 -0.50 -0.94 -3.10
CA VAL A 21 -0.11 -0.02 -2.01
C VAL A 21 0.66 1.13 -2.60
N LYS A 22 0.25 2.34 -2.22
CA LYS A 22 0.98 3.59 -2.47
C LYS A 22 1.25 4.34 -1.18
N PHE A 23 2.31 5.13 -1.17
CA PHE A 23 2.63 6.05 -0.09
C PHE A 23 2.63 7.48 -0.63
N ASP A 24 2.27 8.44 0.21
CA ASP A 24 2.32 9.87 -0.12
C ASP A 24 3.76 10.43 -0.12
N ASP A 25 4.66 9.80 0.65
CA ASP A 25 6.08 10.10 0.66
C ASP A 25 6.81 9.46 -0.53
N PRO A 26 7.50 10.24 -1.39
CA PRO A 26 8.14 9.73 -2.61
C PRO A 26 9.26 8.72 -2.36
N ASP A 27 10.02 8.88 -1.27
CA ASP A 27 11.11 7.96 -0.92
C ASP A 27 10.56 6.62 -0.42
N CYS A 28 9.48 6.66 0.37
CA CYS A 28 8.74 5.48 0.80
C CYS A 28 8.07 4.78 -0.39
N ASP A 29 7.37 5.52 -1.24
CA ASP A 29 6.65 4.98 -2.39
C ASP A 29 7.59 4.36 -3.43
N SER A 30 8.73 5.00 -3.71
CA SER A 30 9.72 4.43 -4.63
C SER A 30 10.33 3.13 -4.11
N ARG A 31 10.36 2.91 -2.79
CA ARG A 31 10.96 1.71 -2.17
C ARG A 31 9.95 0.60 -1.92
N PHE A 32 8.76 0.96 -1.47
CA PHE A 32 7.74 0.03 -0.98
C PHE A 32 6.47 0.06 -1.83
N GLY A 33 6.16 1.18 -2.49
CA GLY A 33 5.00 1.31 -3.38
C GLY A 33 4.96 0.18 -4.41
N ARG A 34 3.86 -0.58 -4.42
CA ARG A 34 3.74 -1.78 -5.24
C ARG A 34 2.30 -2.12 -5.54
N ASN A 35 2.05 -2.43 -6.80
CA ASN A 35 0.76 -2.91 -7.28
C ASN A 35 0.87 -4.36 -7.76
N GLY A 36 -0.27 -5.04 -7.84
CA GLY A 36 -0.35 -6.40 -8.37
C GLY A 36 -0.51 -7.50 -7.33
N PHE A 37 -1.05 -7.17 -6.16
CA PHE A 37 -1.38 -8.14 -5.12
C PHE A 37 -2.75 -8.78 -5.37
N THR A 38 -2.89 -10.04 -4.96
CA THR A 38 -4.14 -10.81 -5.09
C THR A 38 -4.99 -10.79 -3.81
N SER A 39 -4.46 -10.25 -2.72
CA SER A 39 -5.14 -10.15 -1.42
C SER A 39 -4.62 -8.94 -0.62
N ARG A 40 -5.36 -8.54 0.42
CA ARG A 40 -4.98 -7.45 1.35
C ARG A 40 -3.76 -7.79 2.21
N GLY A 41 -3.53 -9.06 2.53
CA GLY A 41 -2.46 -9.47 3.46
C GLY A 41 -1.08 -8.95 3.06
N PRO A 42 -0.60 -9.23 1.83
CA PRO A 42 0.65 -8.70 1.32
C PRO A 42 0.76 -7.17 1.34
N CYS A 43 -0.35 -6.45 1.22
CA CYS A 43 -0.36 -5.00 1.33
C CYS A 43 0.00 -4.54 2.75
N HIS A 44 -0.59 -5.17 3.77
CA HIS A 44 -0.25 -4.89 5.16
C HIS A 44 1.18 -5.30 5.51
N ASP A 45 1.63 -6.47 5.04
CA ASP A 45 3.02 -6.92 5.25
C ASP A 45 4.04 -5.92 4.70
N LEU A 46 3.71 -5.29 3.57
CA LEU A 46 4.57 -4.32 2.92
C LEU A 46 4.56 -2.95 3.65
N ILE A 47 3.41 -2.55 4.22
CA ILE A 47 3.32 -1.37 5.10
C ILE A 47 4.14 -1.59 6.39
N GLU A 48 4.08 -2.77 6.99
CA GLU A 48 4.88 -3.10 8.17
C GLU A 48 6.39 -3.13 7.86
N GLN A 49 6.78 -3.57 6.66
CA GLN A 49 8.17 -3.44 6.19
C GLN A 49 8.62 -1.99 6.05
N ALA A 50 7.76 -1.10 5.56
CA ALA A 50 8.07 0.33 5.48
C ALA A 50 8.29 0.93 6.87
N LYS A 51 7.43 0.59 7.85
CA LYS A 51 7.62 0.98 9.25
C LYS A 51 8.94 0.44 9.84
N ALA A 52 9.24 -0.84 9.60
CA ALA A 52 10.48 -1.46 10.06
C ALA A 52 11.74 -0.83 9.42
N ALA A 53 11.62 -0.27 8.22
CA ALA A 53 12.69 0.47 7.55
C ALA A 53 12.88 1.90 8.07
N GLY A 54 12.05 2.35 9.02
CA GLY A 54 12.16 3.65 9.69
C GLY A 54 11.24 4.74 9.13
N PHE A 55 10.29 4.40 8.25
CA PHE A 55 9.27 5.34 7.81
C PHE A 55 8.17 5.46 8.86
N ASP A 56 7.78 6.69 9.19
CA ASP A 56 6.71 6.98 10.15
C ASP A 56 5.33 6.87 9.49
N VAL A 57 4.89 5.65 9.19
CA VAL A 57 3.57 5.41 8.57
C VAL A 57 2.48 5.49 9.63
N ALA A 58 1.77 6.61 9.68
CA ALA A 58 0.78 6.89 10.74
C ALA A 58 -0.65 6.48 10.35
N GLU A 59 -0.99 6.53 9.06
CA GLU A 59 -2.34 6.27 8.58
C GLU A 59 -2.33 5.29 7.40
N VAL A 60 -3.30 4.39 7.38
CA VAL A 60 -3.54 3.44 6.29
C VAL A 60 -4.97 3.61 5.82
N LEU A 61 -5.15 4.12 4.60
CA LEU A 61 -6.45 4.26 3.95
C LEU A 61 -6.67 3.15 2.93
N GLU A 62 -7.93 2.80 2.70
CA GLU A 62 -8.33 1.96 1.58
C GLU A 62 -9.06 2.81 0.54
N ARG A 63 -8.72 2.63 -0.74
CA ARG A 63 -9.41 3.28 -1.86
C ARG A 63 -9.92 2.22 -2.82
N PHE A 64 -11.23 2.21 -3.04
CA PHE A 64 -11.90 1.40 -4.06
C PHE A 64 -12.05 2.22 -5.34
N TYR A 65 -11.77 1.62 -6.50
CA TYR A 65 -11.95 2.26 -7.81
C TYR A 65 -12.36 1.25 -8.89
#